data_AF-A0A8S8YXT7-F1
#
_entry.id   AF-A0A8S8YXT7-F1
#
_cell.length_a   1.000
_cell.length_b   1.000
_cell.length_c   1.000
_cell.angle_alpha   90.00
_cell.angle_beta   90.00
_cell.angle_gamma   90.00
#
_symmetry.space_group_name_H-M   'P 1'
#
loop_
_entity.id
_entity.type
_entity.pdbx_description
1 polymer ?
#
loop_
_entity_poly.entity_id
_entity_poly.type
_entity_poly.pdbx_seq_one_letter_code
_entity_poly.pdbx_strand_id
1 'polypeptide(L)'
;MHVTRITHRRDAMVPMTIVGTPPMEDGYLGEAVGDAFLPVLRFQHRDVADLFLPLETGFHNFAIVASKQRYPRQGRKTALGLLGAGQLMFQKVCSCG
;
A
#
# COMPACT_ATOMS: atom_id res chain seq x y z
N MET A 1 11.58 26.81 1.56
CA MET A 1 12.14 26.50 0.21
C MET A 1 12.37 27.82 -0.52
N HIS A 2 13.58 28.07 -1.04
CA HIS A 2 13.89 29.27 -1.83
C HIS A 2 14.41 28.83 -3.20
N VAL A 3 13.67 29.14 -4.27
CA VAL A 3 13.98 28.69 -5.64
C VAL A 3 14.79 29.78 -6.35
N THR A 4 15.96 29.42 -6.87
CA THR A 4 16.87 30.35 -7.56
C THR A 4 16.81 30.26 -9.09
N ARG A 5 16.27 29.16 -9.67
CA ARG A 5 16.05 28.99 -11.12
C ARG A 5 15.03 27.88 -11.42
N ILE A 6 14.23 28.05 -12.48
CA ILE A 6 13.31 27.04 -13.04
C ILE A 6 13.64 26.87 -14.54
N THR A 7 13.60 25.64 -15.06
CA THR A 7 13.78 25.34 -16.50
C THR A 7 12.65 24.44 -17.00
N HIS A 8 12.20 24.62 -18.24
CA HIS A 8 11.12 23.81 -18.83
C HIS A 8 11.25 23.74 -20.36
N ARG A 9 10.61 22.74 -20.98
CA ARG A 9 10.49 22.61 -22.44
C ARG A 9 9.53 23.67 -23.02
N ARG A 10 9.60 23.94 -24.33
CA ARG A 10 8.55 24.72 -25.03
C ARG A 10 7.19 24.02 -24.88
N ASP A 11 6.14 24.79 -24.66
CA ASP A 11 4.77 24.32 -24.39
C ASP A 11 4.70 23.31 -23.24
N ALA A 12 5.30 23.67 -22.11
CA ALA A 12 5.28 22.86 -20.90
C ALA A 12 3.85 22.76 -20.33
N MET A 13 3.49 21.55 -19.91
CA MET A 13 2.28 21.27 -19.14
C MET A 13 2.69 20.82 -17.74
N VAL A 14 1.98 21.31 -16.73
CA VAL A 14 2.24 20.96 -15.33
C VAL A 14 1.12 20.02 -14.86
N PRO A 15 1.37 18.71 -14.76
CA PRO A 15 0.39 17.80 -14.18
C PRO A 15 0.23 18.13 -12.70
N MET A 16 -1.01 18.25 -12.25
CA MET A 16 -1.37 18.52 -10.87
C MET A 16 -2.49 17.58 -10.47
N THR A 17 -2.43 17.11 -9.23
CA THR A 17 -3.47 16.29 -8.61
C THR A 17 -4.08 17.03 -7.43
N ILE A 18 -5.24 16.57 -6.98
CA ILE A 18 -5.88 17.00 -5.75
C ILE A 18 -6.04 15.81 -4.83
N VAL A 19 -5.95 16.07 -3.52
CA VAL A 19 -6.20 15.06 -2.48
C VAL A 19 -7.46 15.46 -1.71
N GLY A 20 -8.21 14.46 -1.26
CA GLY A 20 -9.46 14.65 -0.54
C GLY A 20 -10.11 13.32 -0.20
N THR A 21 -11.43 13.30 -0.11
CA THR A 21 -12.19 12.06 0.13
C THR A 21 -11.98 11.09 -1.04
N PRO A 22 -11.58 9.83 -0.80
CA PRO A 22 -11.48 8.82 -1.86
C PRO A 22 -12.78 8.65 -2.67
N PRO A 23 -12.72 8.23 -3.94
CA PRO A 23 -11.52 7.86 -4.69
C PRO A 23 -10.79 9.06 -5.30
N MET A 24 -9.45 9.05 -5.25
CA MET A 24 -8.55 10.07 -5.80
C MET A 24 -7.38 9.40 -6.53
N GLU A 25 -6.63 10.14 -7.35
CA GLU A 25 -5.54 9.58 -8.18
C GLU A 25 -4.45 8.86 -7.37
N ASP A 26 -4.17 9.33 -6.16
CA ASP A 26 -3.24 8.72 -5.21
C ASP A 26 -3.67 7.30 -4.77
N GLY A 27 -4.97 7.02 -4.76
CA GLY A 27 -5.49 5.69 -4.48
C GLY A 27 -5.03 4.65 -5.52
N TYR A 28 -5.12 4.98 -6.80
CA TYR A 28 -4.69 4.09 -7.88
C TYR A 28 -3.17 3.92 -7.90
N LEU A 29 -2.43 4.99 -7.56
CA LEU A 29 -0.99 4.89 -7.33
C LEU A 29 -0.68 3.95 -6.15
N GLY A 30 -1.46 4.02 -5.08
CA GLY A 30 -1.35 3.13 -3.92
C GLY A 30 -1.59 1.65 -4.27
N GLU A 31 -2.60 1.36 -5.09
CA GLU A 31 -2.89 0.00 -5.58
C GLU A 31 -1.71 -0.56 -6.41
N ALA A 32 -1.22 0.21 -7.38
CA ALA A 32 -0.07 -0.17 -8.20
C ALA A 32 1.21 -0.39 -7.35
N VAL A 33 1.40 0.44 -6.32
CA VAL A 33 2.49 0.28 -5.35
C VAL A 33 2.31 -1.02 -4.54
N GLY A 34 1.08 -1.32 -4.09
CA GLY A 34 0.76 -2.58 -3.41
C GLY A 34 1.16 -3.81 -4.22
N ASP A 35 0.80 -3.85 -5.50
CA ASP A 35 1.16 -4.92 -6.43
C ASP A 35 2.68 -5.02 -6.63
N ALA A 36 3.36 -3.89 -6.78
CA ALA A 36 4.81 -3.85 -6.94
C ALA A 36 5.56 -4.38 -5.70
N PHE A 37 5.01 -4.18 -4.50
CA PHE A 37 5.62 -4.65 -3.25
C PHE A 37 5.21 -6.07 -2.83
N LEU A 38 4.15 -6.63 -3.42
CA LEU A 38 3.67 -7.97 -3.09
C LEU A 38 4.76 -9.06 -3.17
N PRO A 39 5.66 -9.10 -4.18
CA PRO A 39 6.76 -10.07 -4.20
C PRO A 39 7.72 -9.94 -3.01
N VAL A 40 8.00 -8.71 -2.57
CA VAL A 40 8.87 -8.44 -1.42
C VAL A 40 8.20 -8.89 -0.12
N LEU A 41 6.88 -8.66 0.01
CA LEU A 41 6.10 -9.15 1.15
C LEU A 41 6.04 -10.67 1.18
N ARG A 42 5.84 -11.33 0.04
CA ARG A 42 5.90 -12.80 -0.08
C ARG A 42 7.29 -13.35 0.24
N PHE A 43 8.35 -12.59 0.00
CA PHE A 43 9.71 -12.98 0.38
C PHE A 43 9.91 -12.98 1.90
N GLN A 44 9.49 -11.91 2.58
CA GLN A 44 9.61 -11.77 4.03
C GLN A 44 8.60 -12.63 4.82
N HIS A 45 7.36 -12.69 4.32
CA HIS A 45 6.24 -13.44 4.89
C HIS A 45 5.77 -14.50 3.88
N ARG A 46 6.40 -15.67 3.92
CA ARG A 46 6.14 -16.80 2.99
C ARG A 46 4.72 -17.34 3.04
N ASP A 47 4.00 -17.00 4.11
CA ASP A 47 2.62 -17.30 4.34
C ASP A 47 1.65 -16.37 3.60
N VAL A 48 2.07 -15.18 3.18
CA VAL A 48 1.23 -14.29 2.36
C VAL A 48 1.01 -14.90 0.97
N ALA A 49 -0.25 -15.12 0.63
CA ALA A 49 -0.68 -15.48 -0.71
C ALA A 49 -1.01 -14.22 -1.52
N ASP A 50 -1.75 -13.28 -0.94
CA ASP A 50 -2.19 -12.07 -1.65
C ASP A 50 -2.44 -10.90 -0.69
N LEU A 51 -2.46 -9.68 -1.24
CA LEU A 51 -2.71 -8.44 -0.51
C LEU A 51 -3.62 -7.53 -1.33
N PHE A 52 -4.68 -7.03 -0.71
CA PHE A 52 -5.52 -5.98 -1.27
C PHE A 52 -5.68 -4.83 -0.26
N LEU A 53 -5.51 -3.60 -0.76
CA LEU A 53 -5.62 -2.37 0.00
C LEU A 53 -6.80 -1.55 -0.56
N PRO A 54 -7.98 -1.59 0.08
CA PRO A 54 -9.15 -0.91 -0.46
C PRO A 54 -8.95 0.61 -0.52
N LEU A 55 -9.24 1.17 -1.69
CA LEU A 55 -9.00 2.57 -2.01
C LEU A 55 -9.89 3.50 -1.17
N GLU A 56 -11.08 3.04 -0.82
CA GLU A 56 -12.05 3.71 0.05
C GLU A 56 -11.51 3.93 1.47
N THR A 57 -10.55 3.12 1.89
CA THR A 57 -9.88 3.28 3.20
C THR A 57 -8.64 4.18 3.12
N GLY A 58 -8.41 4.80 1.95
CA GLY A 58 -7.21 5.56 1.67
C GLY A 58 -5.96 4.67 1.62
N PHE A 59 -6.10 3.38 1.29
CA PHE A 59 -5.05 2.34 1.14
C PHE A 59 -4.13 2.07 2.35
N HIS A 60 -4.02 2.99 3.32
CA HIS A 60 -3.10 2.90 4.46
C HIS A 60 -3.80 2.61 5.79
N ASN A 61 -5.13 2.46 5.82
CA ASN A 61 -5.87 2.20 7.07
C ASN A 61 -6.33 0.76 7.23
N PHE A 62 -6.70 0.08 6.14
CA PHE A 62 -7.19 -1.29 6.15
C PHE A 62 -6.49 -2.15 5.10
N ALA A 63 -5.99 -3.31 5.52
CA ALA A 63 -5.41 -4.32 4.65
C ALA A 63 -6.21 -5.63 4.71
N ILE A 64 -6.49 -6.20 3.54
CA ILE A 64 -7.08 -7.53 3.37
C ILE A 64 -5.98 -8.45 2.84
N VAL A 65 -5.67 -9.49 3.60
CA VAL A 65 -4.54 -10.39 3.34
C VAL A 65 -5.06 -11.81 3.20
N ALA A 66 -4.69 -12.47 2.11
CA ALA A 66 -4.86 -13.91 1.97
C ALA A 66 -3.59 -14.61 2.49
N SER A 67 -3.73 -15.56 3.40
CA SER A 67 -2.61 -16.29 4.01
C SER A 67 -2.77 -17.80 3.89
N LYS A 68 -1.65 -18.48 3.65
CA LYS A 68 -1.58 -19.94 3.54
C LYS A 68 -1.56 -20.55 4.94
N GLN A 69 -2.70 -21.06 5.40
CA GLN A 69 -2.82 -21.73 6.69
C GLN A 69 -2.20 -23.14 6.65
N ARG A 70 -1.16 -23.36 7.44
CA ARG A 70 -0.49 -24.65 7.69
C ARG A 70 -0.62 -25.11 9.14
N TYR A 71 -0.91 -24.19 10.06
CA TYR A 71 -1.14 -24.49 11.47
C TYR A 71 -2.18 -23.52 12.05
N PRO A 72 -2.85 -23.91 13.16
CA PRO A 72 -3.86 -23.07 13.79
C PRO A 72 -3.34 -21.68 14.12
N ARG A 73 -4.13 -20.64 13.79
CA ARG A 73 -3.85 -19.22 14.06
C ARG A 73 -2.68 -18.62 13.27
N GLN A 74 -2.21 -19.26 12.20
CA GLN A 74 -1.17 -18.69 11.34
C GLN A 74 -1.57 -17.33 10.77
N GLY A 75 -2.85 -17.13 10.39
CA GLY A 75 -3.35 -15.82 9.96
C GLY A 75 -3.09 -14.69 10.96
N ARG A 76 -3.17 -14.96 12.28
CA ARG A 76 -2.84 -13.97 13.32
C ARG A 76 -1.36 -13.61 13.35
N LYS A 77 -0.47 -14.60 13.17
CA LYS A 77 0.97 -14.37 13.04
C LYS A 77 1.24 -13.51 11.80
N THR A 78 0.64 -13.85 10.65
CA THR A 78 0.83 -13.08 9.41
C THR A 78 0.40 -11.63 9.60
N ALA A 79 -0.81 -11.40 10.13
CA ALA A 79 -1.35 -10.07 10.38
C ALA A 79 -0.44 -9.23 11.30
N LEU A 80 -0.03 -9.79 12.45
CA LEU A 80 0.87 -9.10 13.38
C LEU A 80 2.24 -8.82 12.78
N GLY A 81 2.77 -9.74 11.95
CA GLY A 81 4.01 -9.52 11.23
C GLY A 81 3.93 -8.37 10.24
N LEU A 82 2.82 -8.28 9.49
CA LEU A 82 2.61 -7.22 8.50
C LEU A 82 2.41 -5.84 9.16
N LEU A 83 1.78 -5.78 10.34
CA LEU A 83 1.68 -4.55 11.13
C LEU A 83 3.05 -4.03 11.64
N GLY A 84 4.12 -4.80 11.49
CA GLY A 84 5.50 -4.35 11.72
C GLY A 84 6.33 -4.17 10.45
N ALA A 85 5.76 -4.36 9.26
CA ALA A 85 6.52 -4.49 8.02
C ALA A 85 6.36 -3.26 7.10
N GLY A 86 7.41 -2.43 7.01
CA GLY A 86 7.50 -1.35 6.02
C GLY A 86 6.28 -0.41 6.05
N GLN A 87 5.68 -0.14 4.89
CA GLN A 87 4.51 0.74 4.81
C GLN A 87 3.23 0.15 5.43
N LEU A 88 3.16 -1.17 5.66
CA LEU A 88 2.01 -1.81 6.29
C LEU A 88 1.94 -1.55 7.80
N MET A 89 2.99 -0.98 8.40
CA MET A 89 2.98 -0.57 9.81
C MET A 89 1.99 0.57 10.12
N PHE A 90 1.60 1.34 9.10
CA PHE A 90 0.63 2.43 9.26
C PHE A 90 -0.83 1.96 9.16
N GLN A 91 -1.04 0.70 8.79
CA GLN A 91 -2.37 0.09 8.77
C GLN A 91 -2.94 0.04 10.19
N LYS A 92 -4.19 0.45 10.34
CA LYS A 92 -4.91 0.37 11.61
C LYS A 92 -5.49 -1.02 11.82
N VAL A 93 -5.94 -1.64 10.73
CA VAL A 93 -6.61 -2.93 10.75
C VAL A 93 -6.01 -3.81 9.65
N CYS A 94 -5.68 -5.06 10.00
CA CYS A 94 -5.25 -6.08 9.05
C CYS A 94 -6.13 -7.31 9.24
N SER A 95 -6.97 -7.60 8.24
CA SER A 95 -7.75 -8.83 8.19
C SER A 95 -6.98 -9.89 7.41
N CYS A 96 -6.86 -11.10 7.98
CA CYS A 96 -6.08 -12.18 7.41
C CYS A 96 -6.91 -13.47 7.39
N GLY A 97 -7.20 -13.98 6.19
CA GLY A 97 -7.95 -15.21 5.92
C GLY A 97 -7.04 -16.29 5.36
#